data_AF-A0A1T3C7U1-F1
#
_entry.id   AF-A0A1T3C7U1-F1
#
_cell.length_a   1.000
_cell.length_b   1.000
_cell.length_c   1.000
_cell.angle_alpha   90.00
_cell.angle_beta   90.00
_cell.angle_gamma   90.00
#
_symmetry.space_group_name_H-M   'P 1'
#
loop_
_entity.id
_entity.type
_entity.pdbx_description
1 polymer ?
#
loop_
_entity_poly.entity_id
_entity_poly.type
_entity_poly.pdbx_seq_one_letter_code
_entity_poly.pdbx_strand_id
1 'polypeptide(L)'
;MEICETSEAFIEEDDDLVFDHTKVILKGADDEFSYAQTNSREHPITQIDVNSLDISRIPADHIWPLADPTFTRAPDPLPSTSYLKRPSLLYYEDTQDASEYSRQILTEIEACEILRRNPHPNIAQYLGCVVKEERTSTRVSEKERN
;
A
#
# COMPACT_ATOMS: atom_id res chain seq x y z
N MET A 1 16.02 2.98 5.02
CA MET A 1 14.80 2.16 4.94
C MET A 1 14.07 2.32 6.25
N GLU A 2 12.75 2.47 6.21
CA GLU A 2 11.90 2.58 7.40
C GLU A 2 10.87 1.46 7.40
N ILE A 3 10.46 1.00 8.58
CA ILE A 3 9.36 0.04 8.72
C ILE A 3 8.05 0.81 8.53
N CYS A 4 7.22 0.36 7.59
CA CYS A 4 5.94 1.01 7.31
C CYS A 4 4.73 0.16 7.73
N GLU A 5 4.82 -1.17 7.66
CA GLU A 5 3.78 -2.09 8.11
C GLU A 5 4.42 -3.33 8.74
N THR A 6 3.74 -3.92 9.74
CA THR A 6 4.13 -5.20 10.35
C THR A 6 2.90 -6.03 10.70
N SER A 7 3.00 -7.36 10.62
CA SER A 7 1.93 -8.28 11.04
C SER A 7 2.50 -9.62 11.49
N GLU A 8 1.96 -10.19 12.56
CA GLU A 8 2.22 -11.58 12.94
C GLU A 8 1.36 -12.51 12.08
N ALA A 9 1.97 -13.55 11.52
CA ALA A 9 1.32 -14.63 10.81
C ALA A 9 1.25 -15.88 11.70
N PHE A 10 0.12 -16.60 11.61
CA PHE A 10 -0.14 -17.82 12.36
C PHE A 10 -0.53 -18.93 11.39
N ILE A 11 -0.09 -20.15 11.69
CA ILE A 11 -0.43 -21.37 10.96
C ILE A 11 -1.23 -22.30 11.85
N GLU A 12 -2.04 -23.17 11.24
CA GLU A 12 -2.83 -24.17 11.97
C GLU A 12 -2.01 -25.46 12.10
N GLU A 13 -1.73 -25.87 13.34
CA GLU A 13 -1.08 -27.13 13.70
C GLU A 13 -1.92 -27.82 14.79
N ASP A 14 -2.34 -29.07 14.55
CA ASP A 14 -3.12 -29.87 15.50
C ASP A 14 -4.38 -29.16 16.07
N ASP A 15 -5.17 -28.51 15.20
CA ASP A 15 -6.34 -27.69 15.55
C ASP A 15 -6.05 -26.43 16.41
N ASP A 16 -4.77 -26.04 16.57
CA ASP A 16 -4.32 -24.83 17.27
C ASP A 16 -3.62 -23.85 16.31
N LEU A 17 -3.75 -22.54 16.59
CA LEU A 17 -3.01 -21.49 15.87
C LEU A 17 -1.64 -21.25 16.51
N VAL A 18 -0.59 -21.56 15.78
CA VAL A 18 0.81 -21.40 16.20
C VAL A 18 1.43 -20.22 15.46
N PHE A 19 2.21 -19.41 16.18
CA PHE A 19 2.96 -18.32 15.56
C PHE A 19 3.98 -18.89 14.57
N ASP A 20 3.96 -18.37 13.35
CA ASP A 20 4.86 -18.79 12.27
C ASP A 20 5.99 -17.76 12.11
N HIS A 21 5.63 -16.53 11.74
CA HIS A 21 6.58 -15.45 11.55
C HIS A 21 5.94 -14.07 11.73
N THR A 22 6.78 -13.05 11.89
CA THR A 22 6.40 -11.64 11.75
C THR A 22 6.82 -11.17 10.37
N LYS A 23 5.86 -10.65 9.60
CA LYS A 23 6.11 -10.01 8.31
C LYS A 23 6.32 -8.52 8.48
N VAL A 24 7.34 -8.00 7.80
CA VAL A 24 7.77 -6.60 7.89
C VAL A 24 7.79 -6.01 6.48
N ILE A 25 7.08 -4.90 6.27
CA ILE A 25 7.15 -4.13 5.04
C ILE A 25 8.05 -2.92 5.29
N LEU A 26 9.07 -2.81 4.45
CA LEU A 26 10.07 -1.77 4.48
C LEU A 26 9.85 -0.82 3.31
N LYS A 27 10.03 0.47 3.60
CA LYS A 27 10.00 1.53 2.61
C LYS A 27 11.39 2.14 2.44
N GLY A 28 11.87 2.15 1.20
CA GLY A 28 13.13 2.74 0.77
C GLY A 28 12.98 4.20 0.32
N ALA A 29 14.04 4.71 -0.31
CA ALA A 29 13.94 5.96 -1.05
C ALA A 29 12.94 5.80 -2.21
N ASP A 30 12.40 6.91 -2.71
CA ASP A 30 11.61 6.95 -3.94
C ASP A 30 10.33 6.09 -4.00
N ASP A 31 9.74 5.76 -2.84
CA ASP A 31 8.58 4.84 -2.72
C ASP A 31 8.89 3.40 -3.19
N GLU A 32 10.16 2.97 -3.10
CA GLU A 32 10.52 1.56 -3.24
C GLU A 32 10.08 0.76 -2.02
N PHE A 33 9.47 -0.41 -2.25
CA PHE A 33 9.03 -1.30 -1.18
C PHE A 33 9.82 -2.59 -1.18
N SER A 34 9.98 -3.15 0.01
CA SER A 34 10.58 -4.47 0.23
C SER A 34 9.87 -5.15 1.39
N TYR A 35 9.99 -6.46 1.48
CA TYR A 35 9.45 -7.23 2.59
C TYR A 35 10.52 -8.14 3.18
N ALA A 36 10.33 -8.50 4.44
CA ALA A 36 11.12 -9.48 5.16
C ALA A 36 10.22 -10.28 6.11
N GLN A 37 10.69 -11.46 6.49
CA GLN A 37 10.08 -12.29 7.53
C GLN A 37 11.08 -12.51 8.66
N THR A 38 10.60 -12.54 9.89
CA THR A 38 11.42 -12.85 11.07
C THR A 38 10.67 -13.76 12.02
N ASN A 39 11.38 -14.71 12.64
CA ASN A 39 10.79 -15.62 13.62
C ASN A 39 10.68 -15.00 15.01
N SER A 40 11.02 -13.71 15.16
CA SER A 40 10.85 -13.01 16.42
C SER A 40 9.49 -12.33 16.52
N ARG A 41 8.94 -12.37 17.73
CA ARG A 41 7.74 -11.66 18.16
C ARG A 41 8.12 -10.34 18.84
N GLU A 42 9.16 -9.67 18.33
CA GLU A 42 9.69 -8.45 18.96
C GLU A 42 8.58 -7.40 19.06
N HIS A 43 8.27 -7.02 20.29
CA HIS A 43 7.39 -5.90 20.61
C HIS A 43 8.12 -5.00 21.61
N PRO A 44 8.33 -3.70 21.30
CA PRO A 44 7.82 -2.94 20.15
C PRO A 44 8.62 -3.07 18.85
N ILE A 45 7.97 -2.76 17.71
CA ILE A 45 8.54 -2.74 16.34
C ILE A 45 9.88 -2.00 16.25
N THR A 46 10.11 -1.00 17.09
CA THR A 46 11.37 -0.23 17.17
C THR A 46 12.59 -1.08 17.54
N GLN A 47 12.40 -2.31 18.01
CA GLN A 47 13.46 -3.25 18.37
C GLN A 47 13.88 -4.16 17.20
N ILE A 48 13.16 -4.13 16.08
CA ILE A 48 13.53 -4.90 14.90
C ILE A 48 14.78 -4.26 14.27
N ASP A 49 15.90 -4.97 14.29
CA ASP A 49 17.10 -4.57 13.56
C ASP A 49 16.91 -4.85 12.06
N VAL A 50 16.50 -3.81 11.34
CA VAL A 50 16.27 -3.86 9.88
C VAL A 50 17.51 -4.36 9.12
N ASN A 51 18.73 -4.12 9.63
CA ASN A 51 19.96 -4.52 8.93
C ASN A 51 20.23 -6.02 9.05
N SER A 52 19.59 -6.70 10.01
CA SER A 52 19.71 -8.14 10.23
C SER A 52 18.71 -8.98 9.41
N LEU A 53 17.73 -8.33 8.80
CA LEU A 53 16.66 -9.00 8.06
C LEU A 53 17.13 -9.46 6.68
N ASP A 54 16.63 -10.61 6.24
CA ASP A 54 16.72 -11.02 4.85
C ASP A 54 15.62 -10.30 4.05
N ILE A 55 16.03 -9.30 3.27
CA ILE A 55 15.12 -8.35 2.61
C ILE A 55 14.95 -8.72 1.15
N SER A 56 13.69 -8.93 0.74
CA SER A 56 13.30 -9.14 -0.65
C SER A 56 12.61 -7.89 -1.21
N ARG A 57 13.09 -7.40 -2.34
CA ARG A 57 12.51 -6.23 -3.02
C ARG A 57 11.15 -6.58 -3.60
N ILE A 58 10.17 -5.69 -3.48
CA ILE A 58 8.89 -5.79 -4.19
C ILE A 58 9.02 -5.02 -5.51
N PRO A 59 8.91 -5.68 -6.68
CA PRO A 59 8.89 -4.99 -7.96
C PRO A 59 7.74 -3.99 -8.01
N ALA A 60 8.00 -2.76 -8.46
CA ALA A 60 7.00 -1.72 -8.40
C ALA A 60 5.80 -1.96 -9.35
N ASP A 61 5.90 -2.86 -10.33
CA ASP A 61 4.80 -3.30 -11.22
C ASP A 61 3.90 -4.33 -10.56
N HIS A 62 4.37 -4.99 -9.51
CA HIS A 62 3.52 -5.85 -8.69
C HIS A 62 2.56 -5.02 -7.82
N ILE A 63 2.86 -3.74 -7.62
CA ILE A 63 2.04 -2.84 -6.78
C ILE A 63 1.29 -1.85 -7.67
N TRP A 64 2.01 -1.13 -8.52
CA TRP A 64 1.51 0.07 -9.19
C TRP A 64 1.16 -0.22 -10.65
N PRO A 65 -0.11 -0.04 -11.05
CA PRO A 65 -0.51 -0.20 -12.44
C PRO A 65 0.08 0.90 -13.32
N LEU A 66 0.12 0.66 -14.63
CA LEU A 66 0.48 1.68 -15.62
C LEU A 66 -0.51 2.84 -15.58
N ALA A 67 0.01 4.03 -15.84
CA ALA A 67 -0.81 5.23 -15.86
C ALA A 67 -1.75 5.27 -17.07
N ASP A 68 -3.05 5.37 -16.79
CA ASP A 68 -4.05 5.62 -17.80
C ASP A 68 -4.26 7.15 -17.95
N PRO A 69 -4.02 7.73 -19.14
CA PRO A 69 -4.21 9.16 -19.37
C PRO A 69 -5.69 9.61 -19.29
N THR A 70 -6.64 8.68 -19.28
CA THR A 70 -8.07 8.97 -19.11
C THR A 70 -8.45 9.25 -17.65
N PHE A 71 -7.62 8.84 -16.69
CA PHE A 71 -7.83 9.14 -15.29
C PHE A 71 -7.43 10.58 -14.95
N THR A 72 -8.19 11.17 -14.03
CA THR A 72 -7.97 12.53 -13.53
C THR A 72 -6.62 12.57 -12.81
N ARG A 73 -5.74 13.48 -13.22
CA ARG A 73 -4.48 13.73 -12.52
C ARG A 73 -4.71 14.61 -11.30
N ALA A 74 -4.12 14.22 -10.18
CA ALA A 74 -4.10 15.05 -8.98
C ALA A 74 -3.28 16.34 -9.20
N PRO A 75 -3.61 17.43 -8.49
CA PRO A 75 -2.80 18.65 -8.50
C PRO A 75 -1.38 18.37 -7.96
N ASP A 76 -0.43 19.15 -8.46
CA ASP A 76 0.97 19.15 -8.03
C ASP A 76 1.45 20.60 -7.79
N PRO A 77 1.82 20.99 -6.56
CA PRO A 77 1.86 20.17 -5.35
C PRO A 77 0.46 19.83 -4.81
N LEU A 78 0.39 18.77 -4.02
CA LEU A 78 -0.83 18.38 -3.33
C LEU A 78 -1.24 19.41 -2.25
N PRO A 79 -2.56 19.58 -2.00
CA PRO A 79 -3.03 20.24 -0.80
C PRO A 79 -2.55 19.52 0.46
N SER A 80 -2.18 20.27 1.50
CA SER A 80 -1.75 19.71 2.78
C SER A 80 -2.83 18.90 3.50
N THR A 81 -4.09 19.07 3.12
CA THR A 81 -5.25 18.34 3.64
C THR A 81 -5.54 17.03 2.90
N SER A 82 -4.68 16.66 1.93
CA SER A 82 -4.89 15.46 1.13
C SER A 82 -4.27 14.21 1.77
N TYR A 83 -4.94 13.07 1.60
CA TYR A 83 -4.43 11.77 2.00
C TYR A 83 -4.06 10.94 0.76
N LEU A 84 -2.92 10.25 0.84
CA LEU A 84 -2.45 9.34 -0.21
C LEU A 84 -2.80 7.91 0.19
N LYS A 85 -3.84 7.37 -0.44
CA LYS A 85 -4.28 5.99 -0.24
C LYS A 85 -3.23 5.05 -0.85
N ARG A 86 -2.85 4.01 -0.11
CA ARG A 86 -1.92 2.98 -0.56
C ARG A 86 -2.51 1.62 -0.20
N PRO A 87 -2.31 0.58 -1.03
CA PRO A 87 -2.66 -0.77 -0.61
C PRO A 87 -1.78 -1.18 0.57
N SER A 88 -2.32 -2.01 1.46
CA SER A 88 -1.50 -2.68 2.47
C SER A 88 -0.69 -3.79 1.80
N LEU A 89 0.61 -3.80 2.02
CA LEU A 89 1.51 -4.81 1.43
C LEU A 89 1.75 -5.99 2.37
N LEU A 90 1.08 -6.05 3.53
CA LEU A 90 1.22 -7.15 4.49
C LEU A 90 0.89 -8.52 3.90
N TYR A 91 0.01 -8.58 2.92
CA TYR A 91 -0.37 -9.81 2.23
C TYR A 91 0.40 -10.05 0.93
N TYR A 92 1.42 -9.25 0.63
CA TYR A 92 2.22 -9.42 -0.59
C TYR A 92 2.96 -10.75 -0.55
N GLU A 93 2.68 -11.64 -1.48
CA GLU A 93 3.46 -12.85 -1.69
C GLU A 93 4.11 -12.77 -3.06
N ASP A 94 5.34 -13.28 -3.17
CA ASP A 94 6.06 -13.34 -4.45
C ASP A 94 5.54 -14.51 -5.30
N THR A 95 4.24 -14.51 -5.55
CA THR A 95 3.53 -15.47 -6.40
C THR A 95 3.29 -14.84 -7.78
N GLN A 96 2.89 -15.65 -8.75
CA GLN A 96 2.58 -15.17 -10.11
C GLN A 96 1.40 -14.18 -10.17
N ASP A 97 0.66 -14.00 -9.07
CA ASP A 97 -0.50 -13.10 -8.95
C ASP A 97 -0.13 -11.65 -8.55
N ALA A 98 1.09 -11.21 -8.87
CA ALA A 98 1.51 -9.80 -8.84
C ALA A 98 0.51 -8.79 -9.46
N SER A 99 -0.43 -9.27 -10.28
CA SER A 99 -1.51 -8.47 -10.86
C SER A 99 -2.60 -8.05 -9.87
N GLU A 100 -2.68 -8.62 -8.66
CA GLU A 100 -3.82 -8.36 -7.76
C GLU A 100 -3.86 -6.92 -7.27
N TYR A 101 -2.74 -6.39 -6.75
CA TYR A 101 -2.67 -5.01 -6.27
C TYR A 101 -2.94 -4.01 -7.37
N SER A 102 -2.34 -4.23 -8.54
CA SER A 102 -2.60 -3.42 -9.73
C SER A 102 -4.11 -3.36 -10.05
N ARG A 103 -4.80 -4.50 -10.02
CA ARG A 103 -6.26 -4.57 -10.24
C ARG A 103 -7.05 -3.87 -9.14
N GLN A 104 -6.68 -4.05 -7.87
CA GLN A 104 -7.33 -3.39 -6.73
C GLN A 104 -7.21 -1.86 -6.84
N ILE A 105 -6.02 -1.36 -7.17
CA ILE A 105 -5.78 0.07 -7.38
C ILE A 105 -6.63 0.59 -8.54
N LEU A 106 -6.63 -0.07 -9.69
CA LEU A 106 -7.45 0.36 -10.84
C LEU A 106 -8.95 0.39 -10.49
N THR A 107 -9.44 -0.64 -9.82
CA THR A 107 -10.85 -0.71 -9.39
C THR A 107 -11.21 0.45 -8.46
N GLU A 108 -10.32 0.80 -7.53
CA GLU A 108 -10.50 1.96 -6.65
C GLU A 108 -10.50 3.28 -7.44
N ILE A 109 -9.62 3.46 -8.43
CA ILE A 109 -9.59 4.65 -9.29
C ILE A 109 -10.91 4.79 -10.06
N GLU A 110 -11.37 3.72 -10.68
CA GLU A 110 -12.62 3.70 -11.45
C GLU A 110 -13.82 4.10 -10.58
N ALA A 111 -13.93 3.53 -9.37
CA ALA A 111 -14.96 3.91 -8.42
C ALA A 111 -14.85 5.40 -8.02
N CYS A 112 -13.63 5.89 -7.76
CA CYS A 112 -13.38 7.28 -7.43
C CYS A 112 -13.72 8.26 -8.57
N GLU A 113 -13.47 7.90 -9.84
CA GLU A 113 -13.87 8.69 -11.00
C GLU A 113 -15.39 8.83 -11.11
N ILE A 114 -16.13 7.77 -10.79
CA ILE A 114 -17.60 7.80 -10.75
C ILE A 114 -18.09 8.72 -9.62
N LEU A 115 -17.51 8.60 -8.43
CA LEU A 115 -17.83 9.45 -7.26
C LEU A 115 -17.49 10.91 -7.51
N ARG A 116 -16.41 11.21 -8.23
CA ARG A 116 -16.03 12.58 -8.59
C ARG A 116 -17.08 13.28 -9.45
N ARG A 117 -17.74 12.53 -10.34
CA ARG A 117 -18.83 13.07 -11.18
C ARG A 117 -20.13 13.29 -10.40
N ASN A 118 -20.30 12.59 -9.27
CA ASN A 118 -21.49 12.65 -8.41
C ASN A 118 -21.08 12.87 -6.94
N PRO A 119 -20.53 14.06 -6.60
CA PRO A 119 -19.98 14.30 -5.26
C PRO A 119 -21.08 14.23 -4.18
N HIS A 120 -20.80 13.50 -3.10
CA HIS A 120 -21.71 13.37 -1.96
C HIS A 120 -21.11 14.03 -0.71
N PRO A 121 -21.89 14.79 0.10
CA PRO A 121 -21.36 15.54 1.24
C PRO A 121 -20.71 14.70 2.34
N ASN A 122 -21.01 13.40 2.39
CA ASN A 122 -20.49 12.45 3.38
C ASN A 122 -19.44 11.48 2.81
N ILE A 123 -18.97 11.70 1.58
CA ILE A 123 -17.91 10.91 0.96
C ILE A 123 -16.71 11.82 0.70
N ALA A 124 -15.52 11.29 0.98
CA ALA A 124 -14.24 11.90 0.66
C ALA A 124 -14.17 12.35 -0.81
N GLN A 125 -13.67 13.56 -1.05
CA GLN A 125 -13.51 14.03 -2.43
C GLN A 125 -12.35 13.29 -3.09
N TYR A 126 -12.54 12.84 -4.32
CA TYR A 126 -11.45 12.33 -5.12
C TYR A 126 -10.74 13.48 -5.84
N LEU A 127 -9.41 13.60 -5.65
CA LEU A 127 -8.60 14.66 -6.27
C LEU A 127 -7.89 14.21 -7.56
N GLY A 128 -7.88 12.90 -7.87
CA GLY A 128 -7.14 12.34 -9.00
C GLY A 128 -6.01 11.40 -8.57
N CYS A 129 -5.35 10.75 -9.52
CA CYS A 129 -4.20 9.88 -9.27
C CYS A 129 -2.87 10.64 -9.32
N VAL A 130 -1.86 10.09 -8.66
CA VAL A 130 -0.46 10.49 -8.84
C VAL A 130 0.13 9.65 -9.94
N VAL A 131 0.91 10.28 -10.81
CA VAL A 131 1.72 9.54 -11.78
C VAL A 131 3.19 9.82 -11.48
N LYS A 132 3.95 8.78 -11.16
CA LYS A 132 5.41 8.82 -11.03
C LYS A 132 5.98 7.77 -11.99
N GLU A 133 6.89 8.18 -12.87
CA GLU A 133 7.60 7.26 -13.79
C GLU A 133 6.66 6.31 -14.55
N GLU A 134 5.58 6.87 -15.13
CA GLU A 134 4.55 6.14 -15.89
C GLU A 134 3.70 5.14 -15.09
N ARG A 135 3.85 5.09 -13.76
CA ARG A 135 3.05 4.26 -12.85
C ARG A 135 2.12 5.12 -11.99
N THR A 136 0.96 4.56 -11.65
CA THR A 136 -0.11 5.28 -10.94
C THR A 136 -0.32 4.78 -9.53
N SER A 137 -0.37 5.70 -8.57
CA SER A 137 -0.92 5.45 -7.23
C SER A 137 -2.25 6.18 -7.04
N THR A 138 -3.19 5.53 -6.34
CA THR A 138 -4.51 6.06 -5.98
C THR A 138 -4.39 7.16 -4.92
N ARG A 139 -5.17 8.25 -5.01
CA ARG A 139 -5.35 9.20 -3.89
C ARG A 139 -6.82 9.31 -3.52
N VAL A 140 -7.11 9.52 -2.24
CA VAL A 140 -8.45 9.79 -1.72
C VAL A 140 -8.30 10.97 -0.76
N SER A 141 -8.98 12.10 -1.00
CA SER A 141 -8.85 13.26 -0.10
C SER A 141 -9.85 13.25 1.04
N GLU A 142 -9.35 13.58 2.22
CA GLU A 142 -10.07 13.63 3.47
C GLU A 142 -10.89 14.93 3.55
N LYS A 143 -12.12 14.83 4.06
CA LYS A 143 -12.89 15.99 4.53
C LYS A 143 -12.69 16.03 6.04
N GLU A 144 -12.02 17.07 6.55
CA GLU A 144 -12.11 17.41 7.98
C GLU A 144 -13.60 17.48 8.34
N ARG A 145 -14.04 16.64 9.28
CA ARG A 145 -15.30 16.90 9.98
C ARG A 145 -15.04 18.13 10.84
N ASN A 146 -15.67 19.25 10.48
CA ASN A 146 -15.95 20.32 11.45
C ASN A 146 -16.77 19.77 12.62
#